data_AF-A0A2N6Q549-F1
#
_entry.id   AF-A0A2N6Q549-F1
#
_cell.length_a   1.000
_cell.length_b   1.000
_cell.length_c   1.000
_cell.angle_alpha   90.00
_cell.angle_beta   90.00
_cell.angle_gamma   90.00
#
_symmetry.space_group_name_H-M   'P 1'
#
loop_
_entity.id
_entity.type
_entity.pdbx_description
1 polymer ?
#
loop_
_entity_poly.entity_id
_entity_poly.type
_entity_poly.pdbx_seq_one_letter_code
_entity_poly.pdbx_strand_id
1 'polypeptide(L)' 'MAKEMNYEEAVQQLESIVQRMENDELDIDELTTELKKAQQLIKMCKAKLTKVDEDIKKILSQDD' A
#
# COMPACT_ATOMS: atom_id res chain seq x y z
N MET A 1 11.62 -14.75 11.11
CA MET A 1 10.15 -14.70 10.90
C MET A 1 9.89 -13.52 9.99
N ALA A 2 9.29 -13.73 8.81
CA ALA A 2 8.99 -12.64 7.89
C ALA A 2 7.86 -11.80 8.50
N LYS A 3 8.13 -10.54 8.82
CA LYS A 3 7.13 -9.61 9.35
C LYS A 3 6.21 -9.25 8.19
N GLU A 4 4.96 -9.71 8.24
CA GLU A 4 3.96 -9.28 7.26
C GLU A 4 3.81 -7.76 7.35
N MET A 5 3.98 -7.08 6.22
CA MET A 5 3.91 -5.62 6.16
C MET A 5 2.51 -5.15 6.52
N ASN A 6 2.40 -4.30 7.54
CA ASN A 6 1.11 -3.75 7.96
C ASN A 6 0.68 -2.59 7.02
N TYR A 7 -0.55 -2.07 7.18
CA TYR A 7 -1.07 -1.02 6.28
C TYR A 7 -0.27 0.29 6.41
N GLU A 8 0.07 0.67 7.65
CA GLU A 8 0.82 1.88 7.96
C GLU A 8 2.24 1.84 7.39
N GLU A 9 2.95 0.72 7.54
CA GLU A 9 4.27 0.49 6.95
C GLU A 9 4.24 0.57 5.42
N ALA A 10 3.13 0.18 4.79
CA ALA A 10 2.96 0.28 3.34
C ALA A 10 2.73 1.72 2.88
N VAL A 11 1.96 2.49 3.64
CA VAL A 11 1.73 3.91 3.38
C VAL A 11 3.02 4.71 3.58
N GLN A 12 3.76 4.47 4.66
CA GLN A 12 5.06 5.12 4.90
C GLN A 12 6.06 4.86 3.76
N GLN A 13 6.08 3.63 3.23
CA GLN A 13 6.92 3.33 2.07
C GLN A 13 6.45 4.04 0.81
N LEU A 14 5.14 4.18 0.58
CA LEU A 14 4.62 4.96 -0.53
C LEU A 14 5.01 6.44 -0.42
N GLU A 15 4.91 7.03 0.77
CA GLU A 15 5.34 8.41 1.03
C GLU A 15 6.84 8.58 0.76
N SER A 16 7.66 7.64 1.22
CA SER A 16 9.11 7.67 0.95
C SER A 16 9.42 7.56 -0.55
N ILE A 17 8.69 6.73 -1.29
CA ILE A 17 8.85 6.62 -2.75
C ILE A 17 8.50 7.95 -3.42
N VAL A 18 7.36 8.55 -3.07
CA VAL A 18 6.93 9.85 -3.62
C VAL A 18 7.97 10.92 -3.31
N GLN A 19 8.45 11.00 -2.08
CA GLN A 19 9.45 11.99 -1.69
C GLN A 19 10.75 11.86 -2.50
N ARG A 20 11.24 10.63 -2.70
CA ARG A 20 12.45 10.39 -3.53
C ARG A 20 12.22 10.76 -5.00
N MET A 21 11.03 10.49 -5.53
CA MET A 21 10.64 10.89 -6.89
C MET A 21 10.55 12.42 -7.04
N GLU A 22 10.00 13.12 -6.06
CA GLU A 22 9.84 14.58 -6.08
C GLU A 22 11.16 15.34 -5.91
N ASN A 23 12.14 14.73 -5.24
CA ASN A 23 13.46 15.32 -5.02
C ASN A 23 14.47 15.01 -6.15
N ASP A 24 14.03 14.41 -7.27
CA ASP A 24 14.90 13.97 -8.37
C ASP A 24 16.06 13.07 -7.90
N GLU A 25 15.85 12.30 -6.82
CA GLU A 25 16.88 11.41 -6.22
C GLU A 25 16.98 10.05 -6.91
N LEU A 26 16.19 9.82 -7.97
CA LEU A 26 16.08 8.54 -8.66
C LEU A 26 16.52 8.67 -10.11
N ASP A 27 17.36 7.75 -10.56
CA ASP A 27 17.66 7.62 -11.99
C ASP A 27 16.56 6.85 -12.75
N ILE A 28 16.67 6.76 -14.08
CA ILE A 28 15.64 6.15 -14.95
C ILE A 28 15.35 4.69 -14.58
N ASP A 29 16.37 3.92 -14.20
CA ASP A 29 16.22 2.52 -13.82
C ASP A 29 15.61 2.37 -12.42
N GLU A 30 15.99 3.23 -11.47
CA GLU A 30 15.38 3.30 -10.15
C GLU A 30 13.92 3.75 -10.20
N LEU A 31 13.56 4.72 -11.05
CA LEU A 31 12.17 5.16 -11.24
C LEU A 31 11.27 3.98 -11.64
N THR A 32 11.71 3.14 -12.57
CA THR A 32 10.95 1.95 -12.99
C THR A 32 10.79 0.95 -11.84
N THR A 33 11.82 0.79 -11.02
CA THR A 33 11.83 -0.14 -9.88
C THR A 33 10.93 0.35 -8.75
N GLU A 34 11.07 1.61 -8.35
CA GLU A 34 10.25 2.23 -7.31
C GLU A 34 8.78 2.34 -7.73
N LEU A 35 8.49 2.59 -9.01
CA LEU A 35 7.12 2.57 -9.54
C LEU A 35 6.47 1.18 -9.42
N LYS A 36 7.21 0.11 -9.74
CA LYS A 36 6.72 -1.28 -9.56
C LYS A 36 6.44 -1.58 -8.09
N LYS A 37 7.33 -1.13 -7.20
CA LYS A 37 7.16 -1.28 -5.75
C LYS A 37 5.93 -0.51 -5.25
N ALA A 38 5.75 0.73 -5.68
CA ALA A 38 4.58 1.54 -5.37
C ALA A 38 3.28 0.87 -5.83
N GLN A 39 3.24 0.29 -7.04
CA GLN A 39 2.07 -0.46 -7.52
C GLN A 39 1.75 -1.66 -6.62
N GLN A 40 2.75 -2.41 -6.16
CA GLN A 40 2.55 -3.54 -5.26
C GLN A 40 1.98 -3.09 -3.90
N LEU A 41 2.53 -2.01 -3.33
CA LEU A 41 2.06 -1.42 -2.07
C LEU A 41 0.62 -0.94 -2.20
N ILE A 42 0.28 -0.21 -3.27
CA ILE A 42 -1.09 0.25 -3.54
C ILE A 42 -2.05 -0.95 -3.65
N LYS A 43 -1.67 -2.01 -4.36
CA LYS A 43 -2.49 -3.21 -4.50
C LYS A 43 -2.75 -3.86 -3.15
N MET A 44 -1.73 -3.95 -2.28
CA MET A 44 -1.88 -4.48 -0.94
C MET A 44 -2.80 -3.60 -0.07
N CYS A 45 -2.62 -2.28 -0.11
CA CYS A 45 -3.47 -1.34 0.63
C CYS A 45 -4.93 -1.46 0.21
N LYS A 46 -5.20 -1.50 -1.10
CA LYS A 46 -6.56 -1.70 -1.63
C LYS A 46 -7.15 -3.02 -1.16
N ALA A 47 -6.40 -4.12 -1.23
CA ALA A 47 -6.88 -5.43 -0.78
C ALA A 47 -7.26 -5.43 0.71
N LYS A 48 -6.46 -4.78 1.56
CA LYS A 48 -6.78 -4.64 2.99
C LYS A 48 -8.05 -3.81 3.22
N LEU A 49 -8.18 -2.68 2.53
CA LEU A 49 -9.37 -1.83 2.64
C LEU A 49 -10.63 -2.57 2.18
N THR A 50 -10.56 -3.30 1.06
CA THR A 50 -11.68 -4.12 0.58
C THR A 50 -12.07 -5.19 1.58
N LYS A 51 -11.10 -5.88 2.17
CA LYS A 51 -11.36 -6.89 3.20
C LYS A 51 -12.04 -6.28 4.43
N VAL A 52 -11.57 -5.13 4.90
CA VAL A 52 -12.17 -4.42 6.02
C VAL A 52 -13.61 -3.99 5.71
N ASP A 53 -13.87 -3.46 4.51
CA ASP A 53 -15.21 -3.10 4.06
C ASP A 53 -16.17 -4.31 4.01
N GLU A 54 -15.70 -5.46 3.50
CA GLU A 54 -16.46 -6.70 3.50
C GLU A 54 -16.77 -7.19 4.92
N ASP A 55 -15.80 -7.13 5.83
CA ASP A 55 -15.98 -7.55 7.21
C ASP A 55 -16.96 -6.63 7.95
N ILE A 56 -16.88 -5.31 7.73
CA ILE A 56 -17.85 -4.34 8.25
C ILE A 56 -19.26 -4.64 7.74
N LYS A 57 -19.41 -4.88 6.43
CA LYS A 57 -20.71 -5.23 5.83
C LYS A 57 -21.29 -6.50 6.45
N LYS A 58 -20.48 -7.54 6.66
CA LYS A 58 -20.93 -8.78 7.31
C LYS A 58 -21.43 -8.53 8.72
N ILE A 59 -20.70 -7.73 9.52
CA ILE A 59 -21.12 -7.39 10.89
C ILE A 59 -22.48 -6.68 10.85
N LEU A 60 -22.62 -5.66 10.01
CA LEU A 60 -23.85 -4.88 9.91
C LEU A 60 -25.04 -5.70 9.38
N SER A 61 -24.80 -6.66 8.49
CA SER A 61 -25.84 -7.57 7.97
C SER A 61 -26.24 -8.70 8.94
N GLN A 62 -25.55 -8.84 10.08
CA GLN A 62 -25.94 -9.79 11.13
C GLN A 62 -26.92 -9.19 12.17
N ASP A 63 -27.16 -7.88 12.10
CA ASP A 63 -28.07 -7.15 13.00
C ASP A 63 -29.48 -6.91 12.39
N ASP A 64 -29.82 -7.57 11.27
CA ASP A 64 -31.17 -7.62 10.65
C ASP A 64 -31.89 -8.96 10.91
#